data_AF-A0ABD5SX94-F1
#
_entry.id   AF-A0ABD5SX94-F1
#
_cell.length_a   1.000
_cell.length_b   1.000
_cell.length_c   1.000
_cell.angle_alpha   90.00
_cell.angle_beta   90.00
_cell.angle_gamma   90.00
#
_symmetry.space_group_name_H-M   'P 1'
#
loop_
_entity.id
_entity.type
_entity.pdbx_description
1 polymer ?
#
loop_
_entity_poly.entity_id
_entity_poly.type
_entity_poly.pdbx_seq_one_letter_code
_entity_poly.pdbx_strand_id
1 'polypeptide(L)'
;MVDLTAEIVLFEGFDELDAIGPYEVLQNGAQAGASLETRLVTLAETDLVTASHGLRVEPDGTIGRPDLLLVPGGGWTTANSGVRVAVEDESLP
;
A
#
# COMPACT_ATOMS: atom_id res chain seq x y z
N MET A 1 17.10 5.47 -14.73
CA MET A 1 15.68 5.87 -14.67
C MET A 1 14.92 4.57 -14.77
N VAL A 2 14.05 4.28 -13.81
CA VAL A 2 13.19 3.09 -13.90
C VAL A 2 12.07 3.36 -14.89
N ASP A 3 11.57 2.30 -15.54
CA ASP A 3 10.49 2.42 -16.54
C ASP A 3 9.10 2.41 -15.88
N LEU A 4 9.00 1.89 -14.65
CA LEU A 4 7.76 1.81 -13.88
C LEU A 4 8.01 2.11 -12.40
N THR A 5 7.27 3.07 -11.85
CA THR A 5 7.17 3.32 -10.40
C THR A 5 5.83 2.80 -9.88
N ALA A 6 5.89 1.89 -8.91
CA ALA A 6 4.72 1.34 -8.23
C ALA A 6 4.69 1.81 -6.77
N GLU A 7 3.55 2.34 -6.34
CA GLU A 7 3.31 2.64 -4.93
C GLU A 7 2.14 1.81 -4.42
N ILE A 8 2.29 1.23 -3.24
CA ILE A 8 1.24 0.50 -2.54
C ILE A 8 0.83 1.35 -1.34
N VAL A 9 -0.39 1.88 -1.35
CA VAL A 9 -0.87 2.75 -0.26
C VAL A 9 -1.34 1.93 0.93
N LEU A 10 -0.78 2.21 2.10
CA LEU A 10 -1.12 1.61 3.37
C LEU A 10 -2.04 2.55 4.16
N PHE A 11 -3.02 1.98 4.82
CA PHE A 11 -3.96 2.67 5.71
C PHE A 11 -4.40 1.71 6.82
N GLU A 12 -4.78 2.24 7.98
CA GLU A 12 -5.16 1.42 9.13
C GLU A 12 -6.24 0.38 8.78
N GLY A 13 -5.96 -0.89 9.08
CA GLY A 13 -6.88 -2.01 8.87
C GLY A 13 -6.95 -2.55 7.44
N PHE A 14 -5.97 -2.25 6.57
CA PHE A 14 -5.79 -2.98 5.32
C PHE A 14 -5.53 -4.48 5.56
N ASP A 15 -5.89 -5.35 4.63
CA ASP A 15 -5.57 -6.79 4.73
C ASP A 15 -4.12 -7.06 4.32
N GLU A 16 -3.35 -7.73 5.18
CA GLU A 16 -1.89 -7.86 5.03
C GLU A 16 -1.46 -8.39 3.66
N LEU A 17 -2.10 -9.48 3.21
CA LEU A 17 -1.71 -10.15 1.97
C LEU A 17 -1.99 -9.30 0.73
N ASP A 18 -2.97 -8.40 0.79
CA ASP A 18 -3.33 -7.54 -0.33
C ASP A 18 -2.28 -6.45 -0.59
N ALA A 19 -1.49 -6.07 0.41
CA ALA A 19 -0.35 -5.17 0.24
C ALA A 19 0.98 -5.93 0.14
N ILE A 20 1.25 -6.84 1.09
CA ILE A 20 2.54 -7.52 1.21
C ILE A 20 2.75 -8.55 0.10
N GLY A 21 1.69 -9.24 -0.35
CA GLY A 21 1.76 -10.18 -1.47
C GLY A 21 2.24 -9.50 -2.76
N PRO A 22 1.55 -8.45 -3.24
CA PRO A 22 2.03 -7.68 -4.40
C PRO A 22 3.42 -7.06 -4.19
N TYR A 23 3.73 -6.55 -2.99
CA TYR A 23 5.06 -6.03 -2.69
C TYR A 23 6.16 -7.07 -2.95
N GLU A 24 6.00 -8.30 -2.43
CA GLU A 24 6.97 -9.38 -2.64
C GLU A 24 7.11 -9.73 -4.13
N VAL A 25 6.00 -9.84 -4.86
CA VAL A 25 6.01 -10.16 -6.30
C VAL A 25 6.74 -9.09 -7.11
N LEU A 26 6.46 -7.81 -6.81
CA LEU A 26 7.09 -6.69 -7.50
C LEU A 26 8.59 -6.62 -7.20
N GLN A 27 9.00 -6.82 -5.94
CA GLN A 27 10.41 -6.88 -5.57
C GLN A 27 11.14 -8.04 -6.25
N ASN A 28 10.51 -9.22 -6.31
CA ASN A 28 11.06 -10.36 -7.06
C ASN A 28 11.21 -10.06 -8.55
N GLY A 29 10.24 -9.34 -9.15
CA GLY A 29 10.31 -8.88 -10.54
C GLY A 29 11.49 -7.93 -10.80
N ALA A 30 11.71 -6.96 -9.91
CA ALA A 30 12.87 -6.07 -9.98
C ALA A 30 14.20 -6.85 -9.87
N GLN A 31 14.28 -7.81 -8.93
CA GLN A 31 15.44 -8.70 -8.79
C GLN A 31 15.67 -9.59 -10.02
N ALA A 32 14.61 -9.96 -10.73
CA ALA A 32 14.66 -10.71 -11.98
C ALA A 32 15.03 -9.85 -13.21
N GLY A 33 15.22 -8.53 -13.03
CA GLY A 33 15.69 -7.61 -14.07
C GLY A 33 14.61 -6.71 -14.68
N ALA A 34 13.40 -6.67 -14.13
CA ALA A 34 12.41 -5.66 -14.53
C ALA A 34 12.88 -4.25 -14.10
N SER A 35 12.66 -3.26 -14.97
CA SER A 35 12.93 -1.84 -14.69
C SER A 35 11.80 -1.23 -13.84
N LEU A 36 11.72 -1.66 -12.58
CA LEU A 36 10.62 -1.39 -11.64
C LEU A 36 11.17 -0.93 -10.29
N GLU A 37 10.53 0.08 -9.69
CA GLU A 37 10.72 0.48 -8.30
C GLU A 37 9.38 0.40 -7.55
N THR A 38 9.38 -0.18 -6.36
CA THR A 38 8.18 -0.34 -5.53
C THR A 38 8.37 0.29 -4.16
N ARG A 39 7.40 1.06 -3.71
CA ARG A 39 7.39 1.69 -2.38
C ARG A 39 6.09 1.41 -1.63
N LEU A 40 6.18 1.26 -0.31
CA LEU A 40 5.04 1.24 0.61
C LEU A 40 4.81 2.66 1.10
N VAL A 41 3.66 3.26 0.80
CA VAL A 41 3.40 4.68 1.08
C VAL A 41 2.12 4.87 1.89
N THR A 42 1.88 6.07 2.37
CA THR A 42 0.69 6.44 3.15
C THR A 42 0.07 7.74 2.64
N LEU A 43 -1.17 8.05 3.04
CA LEU A 43 -1.86 9.28 2.65
C LEU A 43 -1.32 10.52 3.39
N ALA A 44 -0.81 10.32 4.61
CA ALA A 44 -0.24 11.36 5.45
C ALA A 44 0.96 10.79 6.20
N GLU A 45 1.90 11.65 6.60
CA GLU A 45 3.10 11.21 7.33
C GLU A 45 2.73 10.45 8.61
N THR A 46 3.31 9.26 8.75
CA THR A 46 3.19 8.40 9.93
C THR A 46 4.43 7.52 10.03
N ASP A 47 4.82 7.16 11.26
CA ASP A 47 5.93 6.24 11.49
C ASP A 47 5.53 4.79 11.23
N LEU A 48 4.22 4.48 11.29
CA LEU A 48 3.74 3.10 11.26
C LEU A 48 2.27 2.99 10.85
N VAL A 49 1.93 1.92 10.15
CA VAL A 49 0.55 1.51 9.86
C VAL A 49 0.29 0.11 10.41
N THR A 50 -0.89 -0.10 11.01
CA THR A 50 -1.32 -1.41 11.50
C THR A 50 -2.36 -2.04 10.56
N ALA A 51 -2.05 -3.24 10.07
CA ALA A 51 -2.95 -4.03 9.23
C ALA A 51 -4.04 -4.75 10.06
N SER A 52 -5.02 -5.37 9.39
CA SER A 52 -6.23 -5.92 10.00
C SER A 52 -5.99 -7.04 11.03
N HIS A 53 -4.91 -7.82 10.89
CA HIS A 53 -4.50 -8.88 11.81
C HIS A 53 -3.25 -8.51 12.64
N GLY A 54 -2.88 -7.22 12.68
CA GLY A 54 -1.87 -6.70 13.60
C GLY A 54 -0.44 -6.65 13.06
N LEU A 55 -0.21 -6.94 11.77
CA LEU A 55 1.07 -6.62 11.14
C LEU A 55 1.32 -5.11 11.21
N ARG A 56 2.54 -4.73 11.58
CA ARG A 56 2.98 -3.35 11.72
C ARG A 56 4.04 -3.04 10.67
N VAL A 57 3.80 -2.02 9.86
CA VAL A 57 4.65 -1.67 8.71
C VAL A 57 5.10 -0.22 8.82
N GLU A 58 6.41 0.00 8.71
CA GLU A 58 7.00 1.34 8.55
C GLU A 58 6.93 1.72 7.06
N PRO A 59 6.25 2.82 6.69
CA PRO A 59 6.14 3.24 5.29
C PRO A 59 7.39 4.00 4.82
N ASP A 60 7.67 3.94 3.52
CA ASP A 60 8.75 4.67 2.86
C ASP A 60 8.47 6.19 2.73
N GLY A 61 7.25 6.62 3.05
CA GLY A 61 6.81 8.02 2.97
C GLY A 61 5.33 8.18 2.61
N THR A 62 5.00 9.33 2.03
CA THR A 62 3.65 9.65 1.54
C THR A 62 3.51 9.42 0.04
N ILE A 63 2.28 9.21 -0.40
CA ILE A 63 1.93 8.98 -1.81
C ILE A 63 2.43 10.10 -2.72
N GLY A 64 3.06 9.72 -3.83
CA GLY A 64 3.59 10.61 -4.84
C GLY A 64 2.70 10.70 -6.08
N ARG A 65 3.33 10.52 -7.25
CA ARG A 65 2.66 10.40 -8.55
C ARG A 65 3.24 9.18 -9.27
N PRO A 66 2.92 7.96 -8.80
CA PRO A 66 3.44 6.73 -9.39
C PRO A 66 2.80 6.47 -10.76
N ASP A 67 3.45 5.63 -11.55
CA ASP A 67 2.88 5.09 -12.79
C ASP A 67 1.78 4.04 -12.48
N LEU A 68 1.92 3.33 -11.36
CA LEU A 68 0.96 2.36 -10.84
C LEU A 68 0.71 2.62 -9.35
N LEU A 69 -0.54 2.91 -8.99
CA LEU A 69 -0.98 2.89 -7.61
C LEU A 69 -1.75 1.60 -7.33
N LEU A 70 -1.31 0.85 -6.33
CA LEU A 70 -2.01 -0.31 -5.81
C LEU A 70 -2.69 0.07 -4.50
N VAL A 71 -4.01 -0.12 -4.47
CA VAL A 71 -4.84 0.08 -3.29
C VAL A 71 -5.22 -1.30 -2.74
N PRO A 72 -4.70 -1.70 -1.56
CA PRO A 72 -5.04 -2.98 -0.95
C PRO A 72 -6.52 -3.01 -0.50
N GLY A 73 -7.07 -4.20 -0.38
CA GLY A 73 -8.38 -4.42 0.21
C GLY A 73 -8.34 -4.46 1.74
N GLY A 74 -9.33 -5.14 2.31
CA GLY A 74 -9.49 -5.32 3.75
C GLY A 74 -10.47 -4.35 4.39
N GLY A 75 -11.14 -4.84 5.43
CA GLY A 75 -12.07 -4.06 6.24
C GLY A 75 -13.39 -3.64 5.59
N TRP A 76 -13.79 -4.20 4.44
CA TRP A 76 -15.07 -3.88 3.80
C TRP A 76 -16.29 -4.17 4.69
N THR A 77 -16.22 -5.25 5.47
CA THR A 77 -17.27 -5.65 6.41
C THR A 77 -17.03 -5.13 7.83
N THR A 78 -15.90 -4.46 8.10
CA THR A 78 -15.56 -3.92 9.43
C THR A 78 -16.03 -2.48 9.58
N ALA A 79 -16.33 -2.06 10.81
CA ALA A 79 -17.00 -0.79 11.06
C ALA A 79 -16.07 0.44 11.06
N ASN A 80 -14.81 0.30 11.49
CA ASN A 80 -14.02 1.44 11.96
C ASN A 80 -12.64 1.57 11.27
N SER A 81 -12.33 0.76 10.27
CA SER A 81 -11.03 0.75 9.59
C SER A 81 -11.12 0.08 8.23
N GLY A 82 -10.03 0.15 7.45
CA GLY A 82 -9.90 -0.53 6.16
C GLY A 82 -10.48 0.25 4.98
N VAL A 83 -10.59 -0.44 3.84
CA VAL A 83 -10.86 0.19 2.54
C VAL A 83 -12.23 0.86 2.47
N ARG A 84 -13.24 0.35 3.20
CA ARG A 84 -14.56 0.99 3.22
C ARG A 84 -14.50 2.38 3.83
N VAL A 85 -13.85 2.53 4.98
CA VAL A 85 -13.68 3.84 5.63
C VAL A 85 -12.90 4.77 4.73
N ALA A 86 -11.81 4.28 4.12
CA ALA A 86 -10.98 5.08 3.23
C ALA A 86 -11.75 5.59 1.98
N VAL A 87 -12.68 4.79 1.46
CA VAL A 87 -13.60 5.16 0.36
C VAL A 87 -14.69 6.11 0.84
N GLU A 88 -15.33 5.84 1.98
CA GLU A 88 -16.38 6.70 2.56
C GLU A 88 -15.86 8.11 2.89
N ASP A 89 -14.62 8.21 3.34
CA ASP A 89 -13.93 9.46 3.64
C ASP A 89 -13.34 10.15 2.39
N GLU A 90 -13.49 9.56 1.20
CA GLU A 90 -12.91 10.04 -0.07
C GLU A 90 -11.40 10.33 0.05
N SER A 91 -10.71 9.53 0.87
CA SER A 91 -9.31 9.73 1.23
C SER A 91 -8.32 9.11 0.24
N LEU A 92 -8.78 8.12 -0.52
CA LEU A 92 -8.03 7.47 -1.59
C LEU A 92 -8.28 8.18 -2.93
N PRO A 93 -7.25 8.35 -3.77
CA PRO A 93 -7.37 9.03 -5.07
C PRO A 93 -8.16 8.22 -6.12
#